data_AF-A0A5D6UUK6-F1
#
_entry.id   AF-A0A5D6UUK6-F1
#
_cell.length_a   1.000
_cell.length_b   1.000
_cell.length_c   1.000
_cell.angle_alpha   90.00
_cell.angle_beta   90.00
_cell.angle_gamma   90.00
#
_symmetry.space_group_name_H-M   'P 1'
#
loop_
_entity.id
_entity.type
_entity.pdbx_description
1 polymer ?
#
loop_
_entity_poly.entity_id
_entity_poly.type
_entity_poly.pdbx_seq_one_letter_code
_entity_poly.pdbx_strand_id
1 'polypeptide(L)'
;MAYDVNTLKDRAQCLAAKKSLEAELDGYQNRDQNQAFQDRREDRTDESVSSRLATAIDRVNYLTGQLARTDISEQDRTRYNDQLLTANYQKARLQNRSADSGGAAEFLAQVDADQVDAQVALLTQAIAAVQARHDALPA
;
A
#
# COMPACT_ATOMS: atom_id res chain seq x y z
N MET A 1 7.89 2.03 13.38
CA MET A 1 9.32 2.28 13.69
C MET A 1 9.79 3.42 12.80
N ALA A 2 10.52 4.39 13.33
CA ALA A 2 11.12 5.46 12.52
C ALA A 2 12.51 4.99 12.07
N TYR A 3 12.68 4.66 10.80
CA TYR A 3 13.99 4.37 10.23
C TYR A 3 14.77 5.69 10.08
N ASP A 4 16.06 5.68 10.42
CA ASP A 4 16.89 6.89 10.35
C ASP A 4 17.38 7.16 8.93
N VAL A 5 16.64 7.99 8.20
CA VAL A 5 17.00 8.42 6.83
C VAL A 5 18.28 9.27 6.79
N ASN A 6 18.79 9.76 7.93
CA ASN A 6 20.05 10.52 7.97
C ASN A 6 21.28 9.63 7.75
N THR A 7 21.13 8.31 7.75
CA THR A 7 22.15 7.36 7.32
C THR A 7 22.47 7.50 5.82
N LEU A 8 21.52 7.99 5.01
CA LEU A 8 21.71 8.31 3.60
C LEU A 8 22.34 9.71 3.47
N LYS A 9 23.61 9.74 3.05
CA LYS A 9 24.47 10.93 3.07
C LYS A 9 24.42 11.76 1.80
N ASP A 10 24.11 11.13 0.67
CA ASP A 10 24.05 11.78 -0.64
C ASP A 10 22.80 11.37 -1.43
N ARG A 11 22.54 12.10 -2.52
CA ARG A 11 21.38 11.87 -3.38
C ARG A 11 21.42 10.50 -4.05
N ALA A 12 22.60 10.02 -4.44
CA ALA A 12 22.75 8.72 -5.10
C ALA A 12 22.37 7.56 -4.16
N GLN A 13 22.76 7.64 -2.89
CA GLN A 13 22.36 6.70 -1.84
C GLN A 13 20.86 6.71 -1.61
N CYS A 14 20.21 7.88 -1.64
CA CYS A 14 18.76 7.97 -1.51
C CYS A 14 18.05 7.31 -2.70
N LEU A 15 18.52 7.52 -3.93
CA LEU A 15 17.95 6.88 -5.12
C LEU A 15 18.12 5.36 -5.09
N ALA A 16 19.28 4.87 -4.66
CA ALA A 16 19.53 3.43 -4.51
C ALA A 16 18.60 2.80 -3.47
N ALA A 17 18.48 3.42 -2.29
CA ALA A 17 17.58 2.97 -1.23
C ALA A 17 16.12 2.99 -1.68
N LYS A 18 15.69 4.05 -2.36
CA LYS A 18 14.34 4.17 -2.91
C LYS A 18 14.03 3.04 -3.89
N LYS A 19 14.92 2.77 -4.84
CA LYS A 19 14.74 1.69 -5.83
C LYS A 19 14.62 0.31 -5.16
N SER A 20 15.40 0.04 -4.12
CA SER A 20 15.30 -1.21 -3.36
C SER A 20 13.95 -1.33 -2.62
N LEU A 21 13.49 -0.25 -2.00
CA LEU A 21 12.18 -0.22 -1.32
C LEU A 21 11.00 -0.38 -2.31
N GLU A 22 11.10 0.22 -3.50
CA GLU A 22 10.10 0.07 -4.57
C GLU A 22 10.03 -1.39 -5.07
N ALA A 23 11.18 -2.05 -5.22
CA ALA A 23 11.22 -3.46 -5.60
C ALA A 23 10.63 -4.38 -4.52
N GLU A 24 10.87 -4.07 -3.25
CA GLU A 24 10.28 -4.81 -2.13
C GLU A 24 8.75 -4.61 -2.06
N LEU A 25 8.29 -3.37 -2.26
CA LEU A 25 6.87 -3.02 -2.35
C LEU A 25 6.17 -3.81 -3.46
N ASP A 26 6.77 -3.87 -4.66
CA ASP A 26 6.26 -4.67 -5.78
C ASP A 26 6.19 -6.17 -5.44
N GLY A 27 7.19 -6.69 -4.70
CA GLY A 27 7.18 -8.07 -4.21
C GLY A 27 5.98 -8.39 -3.29
N TYR A 28 5.66 -7.49 -2.34
CA TYR A 28 4.51 -7.65 -1.45
C TYR A 28 3.18 -7.52 -2.22
N GLN A 29 3.10 -6.60 -3.17
CA GLN A 29 1.92 -6.43 -4.02
C GLN A 29 1.65 -7.66 -4.90
N ASN A 30 2.70 -8.32 -5.41
CA ASN A 30 2.56 -9.55 -6.21
C ASN A 30 2.25 -10.78 -5.36
N ARG A 31 2.80 -10.89 -4.13
CA ARG A 31 2.46 -11.96 -3.19
C ARG A 31 0.97 -11.94 -2.82
N ASP A 32 0.41 -10.74 -2.66
CA ASP A 32 -1.01 -10.54 -2.36
C ASP A 32 -1.93 -11.00 -3.51
N GLN A 33 -1.52 -10.78 -4.77
CA GLN A 33 -2.26 -11.28 -5.93
C GLN A 33 -2.34 -12.81 -5.97
N ASN A 34 -1.25 -13.48 -5.61
CA ASN A 34 -1.21 -14.94 -5.54
C ASN A 34 -2.04 -15.49 -4.36
N GLN A 35 -2.02 -14.82 -3.19
CA GLN A 35 -2.86 -15.20 -2.06
C GLN A 35 -4.35 -14.95 -2.35
N ALA A 36 -4.71 -13.80 -2.93
CA ALA A 36 -6.09 -13.52 -3.35
C ALA A 36 -6.59 -14.49 -4.45
N PHE A 37 -5.70 -15.06 -5.27
CA PHE A 37 -6.05 -16.15 -6.19
C PHE A 37 -6.33 -17.48 -5.47
N GLN A 38 -5.60 -17.79 -4.40
CA GLN A 38 -5.81 -18.99 -3.59
C GLN A 38 -7.05 -18.88 -2.70
N ASP A 39 -7.29 -17.72 -2.07
CA ASP A 39 -8.48 -17.42 -1.25
C ASP A 39 -9.79 -17.56 -2.05
N ARG A 40 -9.79 -17.26 -3.35
CA ARG A 40 -10.97 -17.43 -4.22
C ARG A 40 -11.45 -18.88 -4.34
N ARG A 41 -10.67 -19.86 -3.89
CA ARG A 41 -11.04 -21.29 -3.92
C ARG A 41 -11.72 -21.81 -2.64
N GLU A 42 -11.67 -21.09 -1.53
CA GLU A 42 -12.21 -21.53 -0.23
C GLU A 42 -13.16 -20.44 0.32
N ASP A 43 -14.42 -20.80 0.60
CA ASP A 43 -15.56 -19.88 0.83
C ASP A 43 -15.43 -18.97 2.11
N ARG A 44 -16.28 -17.93 2.28
CA ARG A 44 -16.04 -16.50 2.69
C ARG A 44 -16.86 -15.90 3.91
N THR A 45 -16.77 -14.63 4.34
CA THR A 45 -17.84 -13.97 5.20
C THR A 45 -18.02 -12.47 4.90
N ASP A 46 -19.15 -11.86 5.32
CA ASP A 46 -19.72 -10.60 4.76
C ASP A 46 -19.49 -9.29 5.56
N GLU A 47 -19.48 -9.33 6.89
CA GLU A 47 -19.56 -8.11 7.71
C GLU A 47 -18.24 -7.35 7.81
N SER A 48 -17.10 -8.06 7.94
CA SER A 48 -15.78 -7.42 8.00
C SER A 48 -15.33 -6.87 6.64
N VAL A 49 -15.76 -7.50 5.54
CA VAL A 49 -15.48 -7.08 4.17
C VAL A 49 -16.15 -5.74 3.88
N SER A 50 -17.40 -5.56 4.33
CA SER A 50 -18.16 -4.33 4.09
C SER A 50 -17.52 -3.08 4.74
N SER A 51 -17.10 -3.18 6.00
CA SER A 51 -16.41 -2.06 6.70
C SER A 51 -15.03 -1.74 6.11
N ARG A 52 -14.30 -2.77 5.67
CA ARG A 52 -12.99 -2.60 5.02
C ARG A 52 -13.14 -2.03 3.63
N LEU A 53 -14.18 -2.43 2.90
CA LEU A 53 -14.52 -1.88 1.60
C LEU A 53 -14.85 -0.39 1.71
N ALA A 54 -15.64 0.00 2.71
CA ALA A 54 -15.91 1.41 2.99
C ALA A 54 -14.61 2.20 3.25
N THR A 55 -13.71 1.65 4.06
CA THR A 55 -12.40 2.28 4.34
C THR A 55 -11.54 2.42 3.08
N ALA A 56 -11.49 1.40 2.23
CA ALA A 56 -10.75 1.44 0.97
C ALA A 56 -11.36 2.46 -0.01
N ILE A 57 -12.70 2.56 -0.07
CA ILE A 57 -13.41 3.58 -0.85
C ILE A 57 -13.06 4.98 -0.36
N ASP A 58 -13.10 5.23 0.95
CA ASP A 58 -12.76 6.53 1.52
C ASP A 58 -11.30 6.92 1.25
N ARG A 59 -10.40 5.94 1.28
CA ARG A 59 -8.98 6.13 0.93
C ARG A 59 -8.81 6.52 -0.54
N VAL A 60 -9.49 5.84 -1.46
CA VAL A 60 -9.51 6.18 -2.90
C VAL A 60 -10.03 7.59 -3.11
N ASN A 61 -11.14 7.94 -2.44
CA ASN A 61 -11.75 9.26 -2.54
C ASN A 61 -10.81 10.37 -2.06
N TYR A 62 -10.17 10.17 -0.89
CA TYR A 62 -9.19 11.10 -0.35
C TYR A 62 -8.01 11.32 -1.30
N LEU A 63 -7.42 10.24 -1.83
CA LEU A 63 -6.25 10.32 -2.71
C LEU A 63 -6.58 10.97 -4.05
N THR A 64 -7.75 10.64 -4.60
CA THR A 64 -8.28 11.30 -5.80
C THR A 64 -8.47 12.80 -5.56
N GLY A 65 -8.97 13.18 -4.38
CA GLY A 65 -9.10 14.58 -3.97
C GLY A 65 -7.75 15.31 -3.85
N GLN A 66 -6.71 14.64 -3.34
CA GLN A 66 -5.37 15.22 -3.29
C GLN A 66 -4.74 15.38 -4.68
N LEU A 67 -4.95 14.42 -5.58
CA LEU A 67 -4.47 14.48 -6.97
C LEU A 67 -5.18 15.56 -7.80
N ALA A 68 -6.41 15.90 -7.45
CA ALA A 68 -7.19 16.95 -8.12
C ALA A 68 -6.75 18.37 -7.74
N ARG A 69 -5.89 18.54 -6.72
CA ARG A 69 -5.33 19.84 -6.36
C ARG A 69 -4.43 20.36 -7.50
N THR A 70 -4.32 21.68 -7.63
CA THR A 70 -3.48 22.33 -8.64
C THR A 70 -2.11 22.75 -8.11
N ASP A 71 -1.97 22.86 -6.78
CA ASP A 71 -0.78 23.32 -6.05
C ASP A 71 0.12 22.17 -5.53
N ILE A 72 -0.17 20.95 -5.97
CA ILE A 72 0.50 19.73 -5.57
C ILE A 72 1.84 19.61 -6.31
N SER A 73 2.90 19.35 -5.54
CA SER A 73 4.22 19.08 -6.09
C SER A 73 4.18 17.84 -6.99
N GLU A 74 5.04 17.78 -8.02
CA GLU A 74 5.12 16.61 -8.90
C GLU A 74 5.49 15.33 -8.12
N GLN A 75 6.27 15.49 -7.07
CA GLN A 75 6.63 14.43 -6.12
C GLN A 75 5.42 13.92 -5.33
N ASP A 76 4.58 14.81 -4.78
CA ASP A 76 3.35 14.42 -4.11
C ASP A 76 2.34 13.82 -5.09
N ARG A 77 2.35 14.26 -6.36
CA ARG A 77 1.52 13.68 -7.42
C ARG A 77 1.88 12.23 -7.70
N THR A 78 3.16 11.93 -7.86
CA THR A 78 3.61 10.54 -8.00
C THR A 78 3.26 9.72 -6.76
N ARG A 79 3.52 10.25 -5.56
CA ARG A 79 3.18 9.57 -4.30
C ARG A 79 1.68 9.27 -4.18
N TYR A 80 0.82 10.23 -4.47
CA TYR A 80 -0.63 10.03 -4.40
C TYR A 80 -1.14 9.12 -5.50
N ASN A 81 -0.52 9.11 -6.69
CA ASN A 81 -0.83 8.15 -7.74
C ASN A 81 -0.50 6.71 -7.32
N ASP A 82 0.68 6.48 -6.72
CA ASP A 82 1.08 5.15 -6.25
C ASP A 82 0.18 4.66 -5.10
N GLN A 83 -0.16 5.56 -4.18
CA GLN A 83 -1.11 5.29 -3.11
C GLN A 83 -2.53 5.04 -3.66
N LEU A 84 -2.95 5.78 -4.70
CA LEU A 84 -4.26 5.63 -5.33
C LEU A 84 -4.34 4.28 -6.05
N LEU A 85 -3.27 3.85 -6.72
CA LEU A 85 -3.17 2.54 -7.34
C LEU A 85 -3.36 1.44 -6.29
N THR A 86 -2.65 1.53 -5.16
CA THR A 86 -2.76 0.59 -4.04
C THR A 86 -4.17 0.57 -3.44
N ALA A 87 -4.77 1.74 -3.20
CA ALA A 87 -6.12 1.83 -2.63
C ALA A 87 -7.20 1.30 -3.58
N ASN A 88 -7.07 1.55 -4.89
CA ASN A 88 -7.95 0.98 -5.90
C ASN A 88 -7.81 -0.54 -5.98
N TYR A 89 -6.60 -1.05 -5.83
CA TYR A 89 -6.33 -2.48 -5.77
C TYR A 89 -7.01 -3.12 -4.54
N GLN A 90 -6.85 -2.54 -3.36
CA GLN A 90 -7.52 -3.00 -2.13
C GLN A 90 -9.04 -2.98 -2.25
N LYS A 91 -9.60 -1.89 -2.81
CA LYS A 91 -11.03 -1.79 -3.09
C LYS A 91 -11.50 -2.91 -4.03
N ALA A 92 -10.81 -3.12 -5.15
CA ALA A 92 -11.16 -4.17 -6.11
C ALA A 92 -11.07 -5.57 -5.50
N ARG A 93 -10.08 -5.83 -4.65
CA ARG A 93 -9.94 -7.10 -3.92
C ARG A 93 -11.13 -7.34 -2.98
N LEU A 94 -11.50 -6.34 -2.18
CA LEU A 94 -12.61 -6.44 -1.24
C LEU A 94 -13.97 -6.56 -1.96
N GLN A 95 -14.16 -5.86 -3.08
CA GLN A 95 -15.36 -6.00 -3.93
C GLN A 95 -15.51 -7.39 -4.53
N ASN A 96 -14.39 -8.09 -4.79
CA ASN A 96 -14.39 -9.44 -5.35
C ASN A 96 -14.48 -10.54 -4.27
N ARG A 97 -14.48 -10.20 -2.97
CA ARG A 97 -14.82 -11.11 -1.87
C ARG A 97 -16.33 -11.05 -1.61
N SER A 98 -17.04 -11.89 -2.32
CA SER A 98 -18.31 -12.54 -1.96
C SER A 98 -18.41 -13.03 -0.51
N ALA A 99 -19.64 -13.05 0.02
CA ALA A 99 -20.13 -13.63 1.27
C ALA A 99 -19.96 -15.15 1.43
N ASP A 100 -19.82 -15.61 2.68
CA ASP A 100 -20.27 -16.91 3.25
C ASP A 100 -19.33 -18.14 3.30
N SER A 101 -19.11 -18.71 4.53
CA SER A 101 -17.96 -19.47 5.13
C SER A 101 -16.90 -18.76 6.04
N GLY A 102 -17.15 -18.76 7.36
CA GLY A 102 -16.17 -18.38 8.38
C GLY A 102 -15.38 -19.53 8.98
N GLY A 103 -14.35 -19.22 9.79
CA GLY A 103 -13.55 -20.22 10.51
C GLY A 103 -12.09 -19.81 10.74
N ALA A 104 -11.27 -20.71 11.30
CA ALA A 104 -9.85 -20.43 11.59
C ALA A 104 -9.02 -20.14 10.32
N ALA A 105 -9.35 -20.78 9.19
CA ALA A 105 -8.69 -20.52 7.91
C ALA A 105 -8.92 -19.09 7.42
N GLU A 106 -10.16 -18.60 7.52
CA GLU A 106 -10.49 -17.21 7.17
C GLU A 106 -9.79 -16.22 8.10
N PHE A 107 -9.80 -16.48 9.41
CA PHE A 107 -9.08 -15.65 10.38
C PHE A 107 -7.58 -15.55 10.04
N LEU A 108 -6.94 -16.67 9.70
CA LEU A 108 -5.52 -16.69 9.32
C LEU A 108 -5.27 -15.98 7.98
N ALA A 109 -6.11 -16.20 6.97
CA ALA A 109 -6.02 -15.48 5.70
C ALA A 109 -6.24 -13.97 5.88
N GLN A 110 -7.06 -13.57 6.84
CA GLN A 110 -7.29 -12.17 7.19
C GLN A 110 -6.09 -11.57 7.94
N VAL A 111 -5.50 -12.30 8.88
CA VAL A 111 -4.26 -11.87 9.55
C VAL A 111 -3.12 -11.71 8.54
N ASP A 112 -2.95 -12.65 7.61
CA ASP A 112 -1.94 -12.57 6.55
C ASP A 112 -2.17 -11.35 5.65
N ALA A 113 -3.42 -11.10 5.25
CA ALA A 113 -3.79 -9.91 4.49
C ALA A 113 -3.45 -8.61 5.24
N ASP A 114 -3.78 -8.54 6.53
CA ASP A 114 -3.52 -7.37 7.36
C ASP A 114 -2.01 -7.13 7.55
N GLN A 115 -1.22 -8.20 7.62
CA GLN A 115 0.24 -8.12 7.69
C GLN A 115 0.82 -7.57 6.38
N VAL A 116 0.33 -8.04 5.23
CA VAL A 116 0.75 -7.52 3.92
C VAL A 116 0.37 -6.05 3.79
N ASP A 117 -0.85 -5.65 4.16
CA ASP A 117 -1.30 -4.26 4.15
C ASP A 117 -0.44 -3.37 5.05
N ALA A 118 -0.12 -3.84 6.26
CA ALA A 118 0.76 -3.13 7.17
C ALA A 118 2.16 -2.93 6.57
N GLN A 119 2.70 -3.95 5.89
CA GLN A 119 4.01 -3.88 5.25
C GLN A 119 4.01 -2.95 4.03
N VAL A 120 2.97 -3.00 3.20
CA VAL A 120 2.79 -2.07 2.07
C VAL A 120 2.73 -0.62 2.56
N ALA A 121 1.96 -0.35 3.62
CA ALA A 121 1.87 0.98 4.23
C ALA A 121 3.23 1.44 4.79
N LEU A 122 3.95 0.53 5.46
CA LEU A 122 5.27 0.76 6.03
C LEU A 122 6.31 1.13 4.96
N LEU A 123 6.40 0.35 3.89
CA LEU A 123 7.31 0.56 2.76
C LEU A 123 6.98 1.86 2.00
N THR A 124 5.70 2.13 1.79
CA THR A 124 5.25 3.40 1.18
C THR A 124 5.69 4.61 2.00
N GLN A 125 5.58 4.55 3.33
CA GLN A 125 6.06 5.62 4.21
C GLN A 125 7.60 5.75 4.17
N ALA A 126 8.33 4.62 4.12
CA ALA A 126 9.79 4.61 4.01
C ALA A 126 10.26 5.27 2.71
N ILE A 127 9.64 4.93 1.57
CA ILE A 127 9.92 5.54 0.25
C ILE A 127 9.75 7.05 0.32
N ALA A 128 8.64 7.53 0.91
CA ALA A 128 8.39 8.96 1.05
C ALA A 128 9.45 9.66 1.93
N ALA A 129 9.87 9.03 3.03
CA ALA A 129 10.91 9.58 3.90
C ALA A 129 12.29 9.64 3.22
N VAL A 130 12.64 8.60 2.44
CA VAL A 130 13.89 8.58 1.65
C VAL A 130 13.89 9.65 0.56
N GLN A 131 12.75 9.85 -0.11
CA GLN A 131 12.63 10.92 -1.10
C GLN A 131 12.74 12.30 -0.45
N ALA A 132 12.09 12.55 0.68
CA ALA A 132 12.22 13.82 1.40
C ALA A 132 13.68 14.11 1.80
N ARG A 133 14.44 13.07 2.19
CA ARG A 133 15.87 13.18 2.46
C ARG A 133 16.67 13.52 1.20
N HIS A 134 16.40 12.87 0.08
CA HIS A 134 17.03 13.19 -1.21
C HIS A 134 16.88 14.66 -1.56
N ASP A 135 15.66 15.20 -1.42
CA ASP A 135 15.35 16.56 -1.84
C ASP A 135 15.96 17.63 -0.91
N ALA A 136 16.17 17.27 0.36
CA ALA A 136 16.86 18.12 1.34
C ALA A 136 18.40 18.12 1.20
N LEU A 137 18.98 17.21 0.42
CA LEU A 137 20.42 17.14 0.20
C LEU A 137 20.87 18.11 -0.91
N PRO A 138 22.08 18.69 -0.81
CA PRO A 138 22.65 19.51 -1.88
C PRO A 138 22.70 18.76 -3.21
N ALA A 139 22.58 19.50 -4.31
CA ALA A 139 22.68 18.97 -5.66
C ALA A 139 24.09 18.44 -5.97
#